data_AF-A0A926XPX9-F1
#
_entry.id   AF-A0A926XPX9-F1
#
_cell.length_a   1.000
_cell.length_b   1.000
_cell.length_c   1.000
_cell.angle_alpha   90.00
_cell.angle_beta   90.00
_cell.angle_gamma   90.00
#
_symmetry.space_group_name_H-M   'P 1'
#
loop_
_entity.id
_entity.type
_entity.pdbx_description
1 polymer ?
#
loop_
_entity_poly.entity_id
_entity_poly.type
_entity_poly.pdbx_seq_one_letter_code
_entity_poly.pdbx_strand_id
1 'polypeptide(L)' 'MFQPSDFTLEQQFSIRSFETQVQQMSREQAQDFLVKLYEQMLARENMYKSFLKHEWGLDTPWQAQ' A
#
# COMPACT_ATOMS: atom_id res chain seq x y z
N MET A 1 -4.64 4.32 -14.47
CA MET A 1 -5.48 3.90 -13.32
C MET A 1 -5.76 2.42 -13.49
N PHE A 2 -5.59 1.61 -12.45
CA PHE A 2 -5.96 0.20 -12.46
C PHE A 2 -7.46 0.07 -12.75
N GLN A 3 -7.81 -0.86 -13.63
CA GLN A 3 -9.20 -1.17 -13.93
C GLN A 3 -9.76 -2.11 -12.86
N PRO A 4 -11.09 -2.11 -12.60
CA PRO A 4 -11.71 -3.07 -11.68
C PRO A 4 -11.37 -4.53 -12.00
N SER A 5 -11.11 -4.86 -13.26
CA SER A 5 -10.67 -6.17 -13.73
C SER A 5 -9.26 -6.59 -13.26
N ASP A 6 -8.44 -5.65 -12.80
CA ASP A 6 -7.07 -5.91 -12.34
C ASP A 6 -7.03 -6.47 -10.91
N PHE A 7 -8.17 -6.48 -10.22
CA PHE A 7 -8.31 -6.96 -8.84
C PHE A 7 -8.99 -8.33 -8.80
N THR A 8 -8.53 -9.20 -7.90
CA THR A 8 -9.24 -10.45 -7.59
C THR A 8 -10.62 -10.15 -6.98
N LEU A 9 -11.53 -11.15 -7.01
CA LEU A 9 -12.86 -11.00 -6.42
C LEU A 9 -12.79 -10.60 -4.93
N GLU A 10 -11.86 -11.19 -4.18
CA GLU A 10 -11.64 -10.90 -2.76
C GLU A 10 -11.15 -9.47 -2.55
N GLN A 11 -10.28 -8.96 -3.42
CA GLN A 11 -9.83 -7.58 -3.37
C GLN A 11 -10.96 -6.60 -3.67
N GLN A 12 -11.79 -6.90 -4.68
CA GLN A 12 -12.98 -6.10 -4.98
C GLN A 12 -13.98 -6.10 -3.81
N PHE A 13 -14.21 -7.26 -3.18
CA PHE A 13 -15.04 -7.38 -1.99
C PHE A 13 -14.47 -6.57 -0.81
N SER A 14 -13.15 -6.63 -0.60
CA SER A 14 -12.46 -5.85 0.43
C SER A 14 -12.64 -4.35 0.21
N ILE A 15 -12.50 -3.87 -1.04
CA ILE A 15 -12.74 -2.46 -1.40
C ILE A 15 -14.18 -2.04 -1.06
N ARG A 16 -15.18 -2.86 -1.42
CA ARG A 16 -16.60 -2.56 -1.11
C ARG A 16 -16.90 -2.56 0.38
N SER A 17 -16.29 -3.49 1.11
CA SER A 17 -16.41 -3.55 2.58
C SER A 17 -15.78 -2.33 3.23
N PHE A 18 -14.64 -1.85 2.72
CA PHE A 18 -13.98 -0.64 3.21
C PHE A 18 -14.79 0.62 2.89
N GLU A 19 -15.34 0.74 1.67
CA GLU A 19 -16.24 1.85 1.28
C GLU A 19 -17.40 2.01 2.26
N THR A 20 -18.06 0.90 2.63
CA THR A 20 -19.18 0.90 3.57
C THR A 20 -18.76 1.40 4.97
N GLN A 21 -17.54 1.06 5.41
CA GLN A 21 -17.00 1.55 6.69
C GLN A 21 -16.68 3.04 6.63
N VAL A 22 -16.08 3.52 5.55
CA VAL A 22 -15.74 4.94 5.37
C VAL A 22 -16.99 5.82 5.37
N GLN A 23 -18.08 5.36 4.75
CA GLN A 23 -19.36 6.09 4.76
C GLN A 23 -19.94 6.30 6.17
N GLN A 24 -19.56 5.47 7.14
CA GLN A 24 -20.01 5.56 8.53
C GLN A 24 -19.05 6.38 9.41
N MET A 25 -17.91 6.83 8.89
CA MET A 25 -16.93 7.59 9.66
C MET A 25 -17.39 9.04 9.85
N SER A 26 -17.15 9.59 11.03
CA SER A 26 -17.17 11.03 11.22
C SER A 26 -16.03 11.70 10.44
N ARG A 27 -16.14 13.01 10.22
CA ARG A 27 -15.10 13.79 9.53
C ARG A 27 -13.74 13.69 10.22
N GLU A 28 -13.70 13.75 11.53
CA GLU A 28 -12.46 13.65 12.32
C GLU A 28 -11.82 12.27 12.16
N GLN A 29 -12.62 11.21 12.32
CA GLN A 29 -12.14 9.83 12.11
C GLN A 29 -11.60 9.63 10.69
N ALA A 30 -12.28 10.15 9.67
CA ALA A 30 -11.82 10.08 8.29
C ALA A 30 -10.49 10.82 8.10
N GLN A 31 -10.31 12.01 8.69
CA GLN A 31 -9.05 12.75 8.62
C GLN A 31 -7.89 11.99 9.27
N ASP A 32 -8.10 11.47 10.48
CA ASP A 32 -7.10 10.65 11.18
C ASP A 32 -6.76 9.38 10.40
N PHE A 33 -7.77 8.72 9.82
CA PHE A 33 -7.58 7.51 9.05
C PHE A 33 -6.81 7.78 7.75
N LEU A 34 -7.07 8.90 7.07
CA LEU A 34 -6.35 9.29 5.86
C LEU A 34 -4.85 9.50 6.10
N VAL A 35 -4.48 10.17 7.21
CA VAL A 35 -3.08 10.36 7.57
C VAL A 35 -2.40 9.01 7.82
N LYS A 36 -3.02 8.15 8.64
CA LYS A 36 -2.50 6.80 8.93
C LYS A 36 -2.38 5.94 7.67
N LEU A 37 -3.36 6.01 6.77
CA LEU A 37 -3.32 5.28 5.51
C LEU A 37 -2.13 5.73 4.66
N TYR A 38 -1.86 7.03 4.59
CA TYR A 38 -0.70 7.56 3.86
C TYR A 38 0.64 7.10 4.46
N GLU A 39 0.77 7.11 5.79
CA GLU A 39 1.95 6.56 6.47
C GLU A 39 2.19 5.09 6.11
N GLN A 40 1.13 4.27 6.12
CA GLN A 40 1.22 2.86 5.74
C GLN A 40 1.57 2.66 4.26
N MET A 41 1.10 3.56 3.37
CA MET A 41 1.49 3.53 1.95
C MET A 41 2.99 3.78 1.77
N LEU A 42 3.56 4.76 2.48
CA LEU A 42 5.00 5.04 2.45
C LEU A 42 5.82 3.87 3.03
N ALA A 43 5.37 3.27 4.14
CA ALA A 43 6.01 2.10 4.72
C ALA A 43 6.02 0.91 3.74
N ARG A 44 4.88 0.66 3.08
CA ARG A 44 4.76 -0.37 2.03
C ARG A 44 5.68 -0.09 0.85
N GLU A 45 5.78 1.17 0.40
CA GLU A 45 6.69 1.58 -0.67
C GLU A 45 8.15 1.29 -0.30
N ASN A 46 8.57 1.66 0.91
CA ASN A 46 9.92 1.38 1.40
C ASN A 46 10.21 -0.13 1.47
N MET A 47 9.24 -0.93 1.93
CA MET A 47 9.33 -2.38 1.95
C MET A 47 9.54 -2.95 0.55
N TYR A 48 8.73 -2.54 -0.44
CA TYR A 48 8.89 -2.99 -1.82
C TYR A 48 10.21 -2.55 -2.44
N LYS A 49 10.66 -1.32 -2.19
CA LYS A 49 11.97 -0.85 -2.65
C LYS A 49 13.10 -1.70 -2.07
N SER A 50 13.07 -1.99 -0.77
CA SER A 50 14.06 -2.85 -0.13
C SER A 50 14.03 -4.26 -0.70
N PHE A 51 12.83 -4.83 -0.87
CA PHE A 51 12.66 -6.16 -1.44
C PHE A 51 13.22 -6.24 -2.86
N LEU A 52 12.88 -5.28 -3.73
CA LEU A 52 13.37 -5.26 -5.12
C LEU A 52 14.89 -5.06 -5.20
N LYS A 53 15.48 -4.20 -4.37
CA LYS A 53 16.93 -4.05 -4.34
C LYS A 53 17.65 -5.33 -3.94
N HIS A 54 17.06 -6.09 -3.00
CA HIS A 54 17.56 -7.40 -2.60
C HIS A 54 17.53 -8.40 -3.74
N GLU A 55 16.35 -8.58 -4.36
CA GLU A 55 16.16 -9.51 -5.48
C GLU A 55 17.03 -9.16 -6.70
N TRP A 56 17.40 -7.89 -6.87
CA TRP A 56 18.27 -7.42 -7.96
C TRP A 56 19.75 -7.34 -7.57
N GLY A 57 20.13 -7.72 -6.35
CA GLY A 57 21.53 -7.69 -5.87
C GLY A 57 22.12 -6.27 -5.75
N LEU A 58 21.28 -5.24 -5.66
CA LEU A 58 21.69 -3.84 -5.51
C LEU A 58 22.02 -3.46 -4.07
N ASP A 59 21.76 -4.37 -3.13
CA ASP A 59 22.08 -4.22 -1.70
C ASP A 59 23.56 -4.53 -1.39
N THR A 60 24.26 -5.16 -2.31
CA THR A 60 25.70 -5.45 -2.19
C THR A 60 26.53 -4.25 -2.63
N PRO A 61 27.32 -3.63 -1.74
CA PRO A 61 28.34 -2.68 -2.16
C PRO A 61 29.31 -3.41 -3.11
N TRP A 62 29.60 -2.83 -4.28
CA TRP A 62 30.63 -3.31 -5.18
C TRP A 62 31.93 -3.55 -4.40
N GLN A 63 32.28 -4.80 -4.14
CA GLN A 63 33.63 -5.16 -3.71
C GLN A 63 34.48 -5.24 -4.97
N ALA A 64 35.08 -4.11 -5.35
CA ALA A 64 36.16 -4.12 -6.32
C ALA A 64 37.35 -4.87 -5.68
N GLN A 65 37.68 -6.04 -6.24
CA GLN A 65 38.96 -6.72 -6.05
C GLN A 65 39.95 -6.25 -7.10
#